data_AF-A0A535FQG5-F1
#
_entry.id   AF-A0A535FQG5-F1
#
_cell.length_a   1.000
_cell.length_b   1.000
_cell.length_c   1.000
_cell.angle_alpha   90.00
_cell.angle_beta   90.00
_cell.angle_gamma   90.00
#
_symmetry.space_group_name_H-M   'P 1'
#
loop_
_entity.id
_entity.type
_entity.pdbx_description
1 polymer ?
#
loop_
_entity_poly.entity_id
_entity_poly.type
_entity_poly.pdbx_seq_one_letter_code
_entity_poly.pdbx_strand_id
1 'polypeptide(L)'
;QAGIEAALWGLAHPNARVRRGCAGFMDHHGTDACFAALQWTALHDPAPSVRRVAVHSASCQRCKPCPLTGDLVGLLAQMALSDTNRRMRENAIGGLRHQPQDARAVAAMETILRTETDPRLRREAHHALKHQDPNYRARVDAQARERGIATARARKEQQLLRQSTGEL
;
A
#
# COMPACT_ATOMS: atom_id res chain seq x y z
N GLN A 1 13.61 29.26 -2.45
CA GLN A 1 12.74 29.61 -1.31
C GLN A 1 11.31 29.96 -1.72
N ALA A 2 11.06 31.08 -2.41
CA ALA A 2 9.70 31.63 -2.65
C ALA A 2 8.69 30.65 -3.28
N GLY A 3 9.12 29.77 -4.18
CA GLY A 3 8.23 28.78 -4.82
C GLY A 3 7.69 27.71 -3.85
N ILE A 4 8.49 27.28 -2.86
CA ILE A 4 8.08 26.29 -1.87
C ILE A 4 7.09 26.91 -0.88
N GLU A 5 7.36 28.12 -0.42
CA GLU A 5 6.46 28.86 0.49
C GLU A 5 5.08 29.10 -0.16
N ALA A 6 5.06 29.54 -1.42
CA ALA A 6 3.82 29.70 -2.17
C ALA A 6 3.07 28.37 -2.34
N ALA A 7 3.79 27.27 -2.61
CA ALA A 7 3.19 25.95 -2.71
C ALA A 7 2.61 25.46 -1.37
N LEU A 8 3.32 25.69 -0.25
CA LEU A 8 2.82 25.36 1.09
C LEU A 8 1.52 26.11 1.40
N TRP A 9 1.47 27.41 1.12
CA TRP A 9 0.25 28.19 1.28
C TRP A 9 -0.88 27.69 0.37
N GLY A 10 -0.56 27.35 -0.88
CA GLY A 10 -1.52 26.86 -1.87
C GLY A 10 -2.14 25.49 -1.53
N LEU A 11 -1.57 24.71 -0.60
CA LEU A 11 -2.20 23.49 -0.09
C LEU A 11 -3.50 23.76 0.70
N ALA A 12 -3.74 24.98 1.18
CA ALA A 12 -4.99 25.37 1.85
C ALA A 12 -6.01 26.02 0.90
N HIS A 13 -5.70 26.15 -0.39
CA HIS A 13 -6.51 26.91 -1.34
C HIS A 13 -7.91 26.28 -1.55
N PRO A 14 -9.00 27.08 -1.67
CA PRO A 14 -10.36 26.54 -1.83
C PRO A 14 -10.53 25.67 -3.09
N ASN A 15 -9.83 26.03 -4.18
CA ASN A 15 -9.83 25.25 -5.41
C ASN A 15 -8.92 24.02 -5.33
N ALA A 16 -9.51 22.83 -5.45
CA ALA A 16 -8.78 21.55 -5.45
C ALA A 16 -7.73 21.41 -6.56
N ARG A 17 -7.90 22.08 -7.71
CA ARG A 17 -6.88 22.07 -8.77
C ARG A 17 -5.61 22.78 -8.33
N VAL A 18 -5.73 23.87 -7.58
CA VAL A 18 -4.58 24.60 -7.02
C VAL A 18 -3.88 23.73 -6.00
N ARG A 19 -4.61 23.17 -5.02
CA ARG A 19 -4.03 22.27 -4.02
C ARG A 19 -3.28 21.08 -4.65
N ARG A 20 -3.90 20.45 -5.66
CA ARG A 20 -3.27 19.37 -6.43
C ARG A 20 -2.00 19.83 -7.14
N GLY A 21 -2.02 21.02 -7.75
CA GLY A 21 -0.87 21.61 -8.41
C GLY A 21 0.27 21.89 -7.43
N CYS A 22 -0.04 22.46 -6.27
CA CYS A 22 0.92 22.73 -5.20
C CYS A 22 1.55 21.45 -4.64
N ALA A 23 0.74 20.43 -4.36
CA ALA A 23 1.26 19.11 -3.98
C ALA A 23 2.16 18.51 -5.08
N GLY A 24 1.75 18.62 -6.34
CA GLY A 24 2.53 18.12 -7.49
C GLY A 24 3.85 18.86 -7.70
N PHE A 25 3.87 20.17 -7.48
CA PHE A 25 5.10 20.98 -7.50
C PHE A 25 6.13 20.45 -6.50
N MET A 26 5.69 20.08 -5.29
CA MET A 26 6.56 19.52 -4.25
C MET A 26 7.11 18.13 -4.59
N ASP A 27 6.61 17.46 -5.64
CA ASP A 27 7.19 16.18 -6.06
C ASP A 27 8.64 16.34 -6.55
N HIS A 28 8.94 17.46 -7.20
CA HIS A 28 10.26 17.77 -7.77
C HIS A 28 11.02 18.84 -6.98
N HIS A 29 10.31 19.66 -6.20
CA HIS A 29 10.89 20.80 -5.49
C HIS A 29 10.76 20.71 -3.96
N GLY A 30 10.16 19.64 -3.44
CA GLY A 30 9.96 19.45 -2.01
C GLY A 30 11.28 19.27 -1.26
N THR A 31 11.31 19.82 -0.05
CA THR A 31 12.34 19.56 0.98
C THR A 31 11.67 18.94 2.21
N ASP A 32 12.45 18.56 3.22
CA ASP A 32 11.92 18.01 4.47
C ASP A 32 10.83 18.88 5.13
N ALA A 33 10.94 20.21 4.98
CA ALA A 33 9.93 21.15 5.46
C ALA A 33 8.53 20.93 4.84
N CYS A 34 8.46 20.30 3.66
CA CYS A 34 7.20 20.00 3.00
C CYS A 34 6.51 18.75 3.54
N PHE A 35 7.22 17.85 4.22
CA PHE A 35 6.69 16.53 4.55
C PHE A 35 5.44 16.62 5.43
N ALA A 36 5.47 17.42 6.50
CA ALA A 36 4.31 17.56 7.40
C ALA A 36 3.06 18.09 6.67
N ALA A 37 3.23 19.05 5.76
CA ALA A 37 2.12 19.59 4.98
C ALA A 37 1.59 18.60 3.94
N LEU A 38 2.48 17.84 3.30
CA LEU A 38 2.11 16.75 2.38
C LEU A 38 1.40 15.62 3.12
N GLN A 39 1.87 15.24 4.31
CA GLN A 39 1.24 14.25 5.17
C GLN A 39 -0.18 14.69 5.57
N TRP A 40 -0.33 15.92 6.05
CA TRP A 40 -1.64 16.47 6.39
C TRP A 40 -2.59 16.46 5.19
N THR A 41 -2.13 16.92 4.03
CA THR A 41 -2.91 16.94 2.79
C THR A 41 -3.29 15.53 2.35
N ALA A 42 -2.35 14.58 2.44
CA ALA A 42 -2.55 13.18 2.09
C ALA A 42 -3.64 12.52 2.94
N LEU A 43 -3.77 12.89 4.21
CA LEU A 43 -4.73 12.28 5.13
C LEU A 43 -6.09 12.98 5.14
N HIS A 44 -6.13 14.29 4.90
CA HIS A 44 -7.31 15.10 5.22
C HIS A 44 -7.93 15.85 4.04
N ASP A 45 -7.28 15.91 2.87
CA ASP A 45 -7.87 16.64 1.75
C ASP A 45 -9.19 15.98 1.30
N PRO A 46 -10.28 16.76 1.12
CA PRO A 46 -11.56 16.19 0.70
C PRO A 46 -11.50 15.54 -0.68
N ALA A 47 -10.61 15.99 -1.56
CA ALA A 47 -10.48 15.47 -2.92
C ALA A 47 -9.48 14.31 -2.97
N PRO A 48 -9.91 13.08 -3.33
CA PRO A 48 -9.00 11.93 -3.44
C PRO A 48 -7.87 12.13 -4.46
N SER A 49 -8.11 12.95 -5.48
CA SER A 49 -7.10 13.30 -6.49
C SER A 49 -5.97 14.17 -5.92
N VAL A 50 -6.25 15.00 -4.91
CA VAL A 50 -5.24 15.79 -4.18
C VAL A 50 -4.49 14.88 -3.21
N ARG A 51 -5.22 14.08 -2.40
CA ARG A 51 -4.61 13.09 -1.49
C ARG A 51 -3.60 12.20 -2.21
N ARG A 52 -3.97 11.67 -3.38
CA ARG A 52 -3.09 10.84 -4.23
C ARG A 52 -1.79 11.54 -4.60
N VAL A 53 -1.87 12.81 -5.03
CA VAL A 53 -0.67 13.57 -5.42
C VAL A 53 0.18 13.88 -4.19
N ALA A 54 -0.44 14.24 -3.06
CA ALA A 54 0.30 14.50 -1.83
C ALA A 54 1.08 13.26 -1.34
N VAL A 55 0.47 12.07 -1.38
CA VAL A 55 1.16 10.80 -1.06
C VAL A 55 2.30 10.51 -2.03
N HIS A 56 2.06 10.70 -3.34
CA HIS A 56 3.11 10.50 -4.34
C HIS A 56 4.29 11.44 -4.07
N SER A 57 4.02 12.73 -3.87
CA SER A 57 5.04 13.72 -3.54
C SER A 57 5.73 13.42 -2.21
N ALA A 58 5.07 12.85 -1.21
CA ALA A 58 5.71 12.43 0.05
C ALA A 58 6.61 11.19 -0.11
N SER A 59 6.29 10.30 -1.06
CA SER A 59 6.89 8.97 -1.20
C SER A 59 7.96 8.86 -2.29
N CYS A 60 7.88 9.66 -3.35
CA CYS A 60 8.78 9.56 -4.48
C CYS A 60 10.13 10.22 -4.17
N GLN A 61 11.12 9.42 -3.76
CA GLN A 61 12.45 9.95 -3.44
C GLN A 61 13.31 10.22 -4.68
N ARG A 62 13.02 9.54 -5.80
CA ARG A 62 13.81 9.64 -7.04
C ARG A 62 13.64 10.99 -7.75
N CYS A 63 12.49 11.63 -7.62
CA CYS A 63 12.18 12.88 -8.32
C CYS A 63 12.71 14.13 -7.61
N LYS A 64 13.29 13.99 -6.41
CA LYS A 64 13.65 15.12 -5.54
C LYS A 64 15.16 15.37 -5.51
N PRO A 65 15.59 16.63 -5.33
CA PRO A 65 17.00 16.98 -5.13
C PRO A 65 17.56 16.43 -3.82
N CYS A 66 16.70 16.21 -2.81
CA CYS A 66 17.03 15.53 -1.57
C CYS A 66 15.86 14.61 -1.14
N PRO A 67 16.13 13.42 -0.58
CA PRO A 67 15.09 12.56 -0.04
C PRO A 67 14.37 13.23 1.14
N LEU A 68 13.06 13.01 1.24
CA LEU A 68 12.29 13.38 2.41
C LEU A 68 12.54 12.40 3.55
N THR A 69 12.81 12.90 4.76
CA THR A 69 13.13 12.09 5.95
C THR A 69 11.93 11.78 6.84
N GLY A 70 10.75 12.29 6.50
CA GLY A 70 9.54 12.08 7.29
C GLY A 70 9.04 10.64 7.35
N ASP A 71 8.15 10.37 8.30
CA ASP A 71 7.62 9.03 8.57
C ASP A 71 6.65 8.53 7.49
N LEU A 72 7.22 8.10 6.37
CA LEU A 72 6.46 7.60 5.23
C LEU A 72 5.69 6.31 5.56
N VAL A 73 6.27 5.42 6.37
CA VAL A 73 5.60 4.18 6.78
C VAL A 73 4.36 4.50 7.60
N GLY A 74 4.44 5.41 8.58
CA GLY A 74 3.29 5.84 9.37
C GLY A 74 2.17 6.43 8.51
N LEU A 75 2.52 7.32 7.57
CA LEU A 75 1.56 7.89 6.61
C LEU A 75 0.83 6.79 5.79
N LEU A 76 1.59 5.87 5.20
CA LEU A 76 1.02 4.81 4.37
C LEU A 76 0.19 3.81 5.19
N ALA A 77 0.64 3.46 6.41
CA ALA A 77 -0.11 2.59 7.31
C ALA A 77 -1.46 3.20 7.70
N GLN A 78 -1.47 4.49 8.08
CA GLN A 78 -2.70 5.20 8.40
C GLN A 78 -3.65 5.24 7.20
N MET A 79 -3.14 5.59 6.02
CA MET A 79 -3.95 5.65 4.80
C MET A 79 -4.54 4.30 4.41
N ALA A 80 -3.76 3.22 4.53
CA ALA A 80 -4.22 1.86 4.24
C ALA A 80 -5.39 1.44 5.15
N LEU A 81 -5.40 1.92 6.40
CA LEU A 81 -6.41 1.60 7.40
C LEU A 81 -7.67 2.47 7.30
N SER A 82 -7.55 3.77 7.02
CA SER A 82 -8.65 4.72 7.25
C SER A 82 -9.14 5.51 6.04
N ASP A 83 -8.47 5.51 4.88
CA ASP A 83 -8.92 6.33 3.74
C ASP A 83 -10.24 5.80 3.17
N THR A 84 -11.24 6.66 3.01
CA THR A 84 -12.56 6.26 2.48
C THR A 84 -12.51 5.81 1.01
N ASN A 85 -11.50 6.22 0.25
CA ASN A 85 -11.33 5.83 -1.13
C ASN A 85 -10.54 4.52 -1.23
N ARG A 86 -11.21 3.46 -1.70
CA ARG A 86 -10.59 2.14 -1.91
C ARG A 86 -9.27 2.17 -2.69
N ARG A 87 -9.18 2.97 -3.77
CA ARG A 87 -7.94 3.05 -4.58
C ARG A 87 -6.80 3.69 -3.79
N MET A 88 -7.09 4.63 -2.89
CA MET A 88 -6.08 5.22 -2.01
C MET A 88 -5.55 4.19 -1.02
N ARG A 89 -6.44 3.42 -0.39
CA ARG A 89 -6.05 2.30 0.48
C ARG A 89 -5.18 1.28 -0.24
N GLU A 90 -5.59 0.88 -1.45
CA GLU A 90 -4.83 -0.05 -2.29
C GLU A 90 -3.43 0.49 -2.63
N ASN A 91 -3.33 1.75 -3.05
CA ASN A 91 -2.04 2.38 -3.34
C ASN A 91 -1.14 2.44 -2.09
N ALA A 92 -1.72 2.70 -0.92
CA ALA A 92 -0.98 2.74 0.33
C ALA A 92 -0.43 1.36 0.72
N ILE A 93 -1.24 0.31 0.59
CA ILE A 93 -0.80 -1.10 0.77
C ILE A 93 0.34 -1.43 -0.20
N GLY A 94 0.19 -1.08 -1.47
CA GLY A 94 1.23 -1.25 -2.49
C GLY A 94 2.50 -0.46 -2.17
N GLY A 95 2.38 0.75 -1.62
CA GLY A 95 3.49 1.57 -1.16
C GLY A 95 4.27 0.92 -0.01
N LEU A 96 3.57 0.37 0.98
CA LEU A 96 4.17 -0.34 2.13
C LEU A 96 5.00 -1.56 1.69
N ARG A 97 4.61 -2.24 0.62
CA ARG A 97 5.41 -3.35 0.06
C ARG A 97 6.80 -2.90 -0.41
N HIS A 98 6.99 -1.64 -0.77
CA HIS A 98 8.28 -1.13 -1.24
C HIS A 98 9.12 -0.47 -0.14
N GLN A 99 8.60 -0.41 1.09
CA GLN A 99 9.34 0.10 2.24
C GLN A 99 10.22 -0.99 2.86
N PRO A 100 11.25 -0.61 3.63
CA PRO A 100 11.90 -1.50 4.57
C PRO A 100 10.87 -2.18 5.50
N GLN A 101 11.30 -3.28 6.11
CA GLN A 101 10.47 -3.99 7.08
C GLN A 101 10.19 -3.10 8.30
N ASP A 102 8.92 -2.93 8.65
CA ASP A 102 8.49 -2.09 9.76
C ASP A 102 7.29 -2.74 10.47
N ALA A 103 7.36 -2.82 11.80
CA ALA A 103 6.33 -3.45 12.63
C ALA A 103 4.96 -2.79 12.46
N ARG A 104 4.90 -1.49 12.16
CA ARG A 104 3.65 -0.74 11.93
C ARG A 104 3.02 -1.14 10.60
N ALA A 105 3.82 -1.41 9.57
CA ALA A 105 3.34 -1.93 8.31
C ALA A 105 2.77 -3.34 8.48
N VAL A 106 3.46 -4.20 9.25
CA VAL A 106 2.97 -5.54 9.63
C VAL A 106 1.63 -5.45 10.34
N ALA A 107 1.53 -4.67 11.42
CA ALA A 107 0.31 -4.52 12.20
C ALA A 107 -0.87 -3.98 11.37
N ALA A 108 -0.60 -3.06 10.43
CA ALA A 108 -1.61 -2.55 9.51
C ALA A 108 -2.12 -3.65 8.57
N MET A 109 -1.22 -4.46 7.97
CA MET A 109 -1.64 -5.53 7.07
C MET A 109 -2.39 -6.64 7.80
N GLU A 110 -1.98 -7.01 9.01
CA GLU A 110 -2.70 -7.97 9.84
C GLU A 110 -4.11 -7.48 10.18
N THR A 111 -4.25 -6.19 10.48
CA THR A 111 -5.56 -5.58 10.73
C THR A 111 -6.44 -5.64 9.49
N ILE A 112 -5.91 -5.24 8.31
CA ILE A 112 -6.65 -5.32 7.05
C ILE A 112 -7.07 -6.77 6.74
N LEU A 113 -6.18 -7.75 6.88
CA LEU A 113 -6.53 -9.15 6.64
C LEU A 113 -7.62 -9.70 7.58
N ARG A 114 -7.73 -9.13 8.78
CA ARG A 114 -8.75 -9.51 9.76
C ARG A 114 -10.09 -8.83 9.52
N THR A 115 -10.10 -7.55 9.13
CA THR A 115 -11.33 -6.73 9.10
C THR A 115 -11.86 -6.43 7.71
N GLU A 116 -11.04 -6.50 6.67
CA GLU A 116 -11.42 -6.11 5.32
C GLU A 116 -12.26 -7.17 4.61
N THR A 117 -13.29 -6.73 3.90
CA THR A 117 -14.17 -7.58 3.10
C THR A 117 -13.86 -7.50 1.61
N ASP A 118 -13.30 -6.39 1.12
CA ASP A 118 -12.93 -6.25 -0.29
C ASP A 118 -11.81 -7.25 -0.64
N PRO A 119 -12.06 -8.20 -1.56
CA PRO A 119 -11.10 -9.27 -1.85
C PRO A 119 -9.81 -8.76 -2.49
N ARG A 120 -9.85 -7.62 -3.19
CA ARG A 120 -8.67 -6.99 -3.79
C ARG A 120 -7.78 -6.42 -2.70
N LEU A 121 -8.34 -5.67 -1.75
CA LEU A 121 -7.56 -5.12 -0.63
C LEU A 121 -6.97 -6.22 0.24
N ARG A 122 -7.73 -7.29 0.52
CA ARG A 122 -7.22 -8.47 1.24
C ARG A 122 -6.03 -9.11 0.51
N ARG A 123 -6.14 -9.29 -0.81
CA ARG A 123 -5.07 -9.88 -1.62
C ARG A 123 -3.83 -9.00 -1.62
N GLU A 124 -3.97 -7.70 -1.84
CA GLU A 124 -2.83 -6.78 -1.80
C GLU A 124 -2.17 -6.76 -0.41
N ALA A 125 -2.96 -6.76 0.68
CA ALA A 125 -2.45 -6.81 2.05
C ALA A 125 -1.70 -8.11 2.33
N HIS A 126 -2.19 -9.25 1.82
CA HIS A 126 -1.47 -10.53 1.89
C HIS A 126 -0.10 -10.45 1.21
N HIS A 127 -0.03 -9.89 0.00
CA HIS A 127 1.23 -9.74 -0.73
C HIS A 127 2.20 -8.77 -0.04
N ALA A 128 1.70 -7.66 0.48
CA ALA A 128 2.50 -6.71 1.25
C ALA A 128 3.03 -7.35 2.55
N LEU A 129 2.21 -8.12 3.27
CA LEU A 129 2.61 -8.79 4.50
C LEU A 129 3.68 -9.85 4.27
N LYS A 130 3.63 -10.60 3.15
CA LYS A 130 4.72 -11.53 2.78
C LYS A 130 6.08 -10.83 2.62
N HIS A 131 6.09 -9.55 2.24
CA HIS A 131 7.32 -8.77 2.13
C HIS A 131 7.76 -8.23 3.50
N GLN A 132 6.79 -7.68 4.25
CA GLN A 132 7.00 -7.03 5.54
C GLN A 132 7.33 -8.02 6.68
N ASP A 133 6.84 -9.25 6.61
CA ASP A 133 7.07 -10.29 7.62
C ASP A 133 7.56 -11.61 6.97
N PRO A 134 8.87 -11.92 7.08
CA PRO A 134 9.46 -13.17 6.63
C PRO A 134 8.85 -14.42 7.28
N ASN A 135 8.42 -14.36 8.53
CA ASN A 135 7.81 -15.48 9.24
C ASN A 135 6.40 -15.76 8.69
N TYR A 136 5.62 -14.70 8.46
CA TYR A 136 4.34 -14.81 7.76
C TYR A 136 4.53 -15.46 6.39
N ARG A 137 5.52 -14.99 5.61
CA ARG A 137 5.86 -15.57 4.30
C ARG A 137 6.19 -17.05 4.39
N ALA A 138 7.08 -17.45 5.29
CA ALA A 138 7.48 -18.84 5.45
C ALA A 138 6.28 -19.73 5.78
N ARG A 139 5.40 -19.29 6.69
CA ARG A 139 4.18 -20.01 7.07
C ARG A 139 3.22 -20.18 5.90
N VAL A 140 2.91 -19.12 5.16
CA VAL A 140 1.95 -19.21 4.04
C VAL A 140 2.51 -20.02 2.86
N ASP A 141 3.82 -19.93 2.62
CA ASP A 141 4.48 -20.72 1.58
C ASP A 141 4.50 -22.22 1.95
N ALA A 142 4.69 -22.57 3.24
CA ALA A 142 4.57 -23.95 3.72
C ALA A 142 3.15 -24.52 3.54
N GLN A 143 2.14 -23.78 3.98
CA GLN A 143 0.73 -24.19 3.81
C GLN A 143 0.33 -24.35 2.33
N ALA A 144 0.82 -23.47 1.45
CA ALA A 144 0.56 -23.57 0.02
C ALA A 144 1.17 -24.86 -0.57
N ARG A 145 2.39 -25.22 -0.17
CA ARG A 145 3.04 -26.47 -0.58
C ARG A 145 2.26 -27.70 -0.12
N GLU A 146 1.87 -27.75 1.15
CA GLU A 146 1.08 -28.86 1.72
C GLU A 146 -0.24 -29.07 0.97
N ARG A 147 -0.97 -27.97 0.69
CA ARG A 147 -2.21 -28.02 -0.10
C ARG A 147 -1.98 -28.54 -1.52
N GLY A 148 -0.89 -28.14 -2.15
CA GLY A 148 -0.49 -28.62 -3.48
C GLY A 148 -0.26 -30.13 -3.49
N ILE A 149 0.48 -30.65 -2.50
CA ILE A 149 0.75 -32.08 -2.34
C ILE A 149 -0.57 -32.86 -2.12
N ALA A 150 -1.43 -32.39 -1.22
CA ALA A 150 -2.73 -33.01 -0.96
C ALA A 150 -3.60 -33.05 -2.22
N THR A 151 -3.65 -31.94 -2.97
CA THR A 151 -4.41 -31.86 -4.23
C THR A 151 -3.88 -32.83 -5.29
N ALA A 152 -2.55 -32.97 -5.42
CA ALA A 152 -1.94 -33.90 -6.35
C ALA A 152 -2.24 -35.36 -5.98
N ARG A 153 -2.20 -35.69 -4.68
CA ARG A 153 -2.52 -37.02 -4.17
C ARG A 153 -3.99 -37.40 -4.44
N ALA A 154 -4.93 -36.50 -4.14
CA ALA A 154 -6.35 -36.70 -4.42
C ALA A 154 -6.64 -36.91 -5.91
N ARG A 155 -5.97 -36.15 -6.80
CA ARG A 155 -6.09 -36.34 -8.26
C ARG A 155 -5.59 -37.72 -8.70
N LYS A 156 -4.47 -38.19 -8.16
CA LYS A 156 -3.92 -39.52 -8.47
C LYS A 156 -4.86 -40.64 -8.01
N GLU A 157 -5.42 -40.53 -6.80
CA GLU A 157 -6.40 -41.48 -6.26
C GLU A 157 -7.67 -41.54 -7.12
N GLN A 158 -8.21 -40.39 -7.53
CA GLN A 158 -9.35 -40.33 -8.45
C GLN A 158 -9.06 -40.95 -9.81
N GLN A 159 -7.85 -40.77 -10.35
CA GLN A 159 -7.45 -41.38 -11.62
C GLN A 159 -7.38 -42.90 -11.52
N LEU A 160 -6.79 -43.42 -10.45
CA LEU A 160 -6.73 -44.87 -10.18
C LEU A 160 -8.13 -45.48 -10.03
N LEU A 161 -9.02 -44.80 -9.29
CA LEU A 161 -10.41 -45.22 -9.15
C LEU A 161 -11.12 -45.30 -10.51
N ARG A 162 -10.98 -44.26 -11.36
CA ARG A 162 -11.58 -44.26 -12.71
C ARG A 162 -11.05 -45.37 -13.61
N GLN A 163 -9.75 -45.67 -13.53
CA GLN A 163 -9.14 -46.78 -14.26
C GLN A 163 -9.71 -48.12 -13.79
N SER A 164 -9.86 -48.32 -12.48
CA SER A 164 -10.42 -49.56 -11.92
C SER A 164 -11.92 -49.76 -12.22
N THR A 165 -12.68 -48.69 -12.47
CA THR A 165 -14.12 -48.77 -12.78
C THR A 165 -14.43 -48.78 -14.28
N GLY A 166 -13.44 -48.51 -15.15
CA GLY A 166 -13.59 -48.47 -16.61
C GLY A 166 -13.18 -49.75 -17.34
N GLU A 167 -12.76 -50.79 -16.61
CA GLU A 167 -12.39 -52.12 -17.13
C GLU A 167 -13.54 -53.17 -17.05
N LEU A 168 -14.79 -52.73 -16.95
CA LEU A 168 -16.00 -53.58 -17.06
C LEU A 168 -16.82 -53.17 -18.28
#